data_AF-A0AAU4UCI5-F1
#
_entry.id   AF-A0AAU4UCI5-F1
#
_cell.length_a   1.000
_cell.length_b   1.000
_cell.length_c   1.000
_cell.angle_alpha   90.00
_cell.angle_beta   90.00
_cell.angle_gamma   90.00
#
_symmetry.space_group_name_H-M   'P 1'
#
loop_
_entity.id
_entity.type
_entity.pdbx_description
1 polymer ?
#
loop_
_entity_poly.entity_id
_entity_poly.type
_entity_poly.pdbx_seq_one_letter_code
_entity_poly.pdbx_strand_id
1 'polypeptide(L)'
;MGYGMFGFGVLALLLFALAFAWVVVGLHALLLGRMPGKWLSRLVRQPRLWGAGAMLVVVSGYARSPSLLAVAFGVVALGHVMKSRW
;
A
#
# COMPACT_ATOMS: atom_id res chain seq x y z
N MET A 1 -25.11 -3.36 24.38
CA MET A 1 -24.41 -4.22 23.39
C MET A 1 -24.51 -3.74 21.92
N GLY A 2 -24.99 -2.53 21.60
CA GLY A 2 -25.15 -2.06 20.20
C GLY A 2 -24.04 -1.17 19.63
N TYR A 3 -23.46 -0.29 20.45
CA TYR A 3 -22.48 0.71 19.97
C TYR A 3 -21.14 0.12 19.54
N GLY A 4 -20.69 -0.96 20.19
CA GLY A 4 -19.43 -1.63 19.87
C GLY A 4 -19.43 -2.32 18.51
N MET A 5 -20.53 -3.00 18.15
CA MET A 5 -20.67 -3.65 16.83
C MET A 5 -20.75 -2.63 15.69
N PHE A 6 -21.48 -1.52 15.89
CA PHE A 6 -21.56 -0.45 14.90
C PHE A 6 -20.20 0.23 14.70
N GLY A 7 -19.51 0.57 15.80
CA GLY A 7 -18.17 1.15 15.73
C GLY A 7 -17.16 0.22 15.06
N PHE A 8 -17.18 -1.07 15.41
CA PHE A 8 -16.31 -2.08 14.80
C PHE A 8 -16.60 -2.29 13.32
N GLY A 9 -17.87 -2.34 12.92
CA GLY A 9 -18.27 -2.49 11.52
C GLY A 9 -17.85 -1.30 10.66
N VAL A 10 -18.04 -0.07 11.16
CA VAL A 10 -17.62 1.15 10.46
C VAL A 10 -16.09 1.21 10.34
N LEU A 11 -15.37 0.85 11.41
CA LEU A 11 -13.91 0.79 11.38
C LEU A 11 -13.42 -0.26 10.36
N ALA A 12 -14.00 -1.45 10.36
CA ALA A 12 -13.66 -2.50 9.41
C ALA A 12 -13.91 -2.06 7.96
N LEU A 13 -15.03 -1.39 7.68
CA LEU A 13 -15.35 -0.86 6.36
C LEU A 13 -14.36 0.22 5.92
N LEU A 14 -13.99 1.15 6.81
CA LEU A 14 -12.98 2.17 6.56
C LEU A 14 -11.61 1.56 6.26
N LEU A 15 -11.17 0.58 7.06
CA LEU A 15 -9.91 -0.12 6.84
C LEU A 15 -9.93 -0.88 5.51
N PHE A 16 -11.05 -1.52 5.17
CA PHE A 16 -11.21 -2.22 3.90
C PHE A 16 -11.15 -1.25 2.71
N ALA A 17 -11.88 -0.13 2.77
CA ALA A 17 -11.85 0.90 1.74
C ALA A 17 -10.45 1.49 1.56
N LEU A 18 -9.74 1.73 2.67
CA LEU A 18 -8.37 2.25 2.66
C LEU A 18 -7.40 1.22 2.05
N ALA A 19 -7.53 -0.06 2.41
CA ALA A 19 -6.74 -1.13 1.82
C ALA A 19 -7.00 -1.25 0.32
N PHE A 20 -8.27 -1.20 -0.11
CA PHE A 20 -8.63 -1.25 -1.52
C PHE A 20 -8.05 -0.07 -2.30
N ALA A 21 -8.18 1.15 -1.78
CA ALA A 21 -7.58 2.34 -2.37
C ALA A 21 -6.05 2.21 -2.48
N TRP A 22 -5.39 1.67 -1.45
CA TRP A 22 -3.96 1.41 -1.48
C TRP A 22 -3.60 0.43 -2.61
N VAL A 23 -4.30 -0.70 -2.75
CA VAL A 23 -4.05 -1.66 -3.82
C VAL A 23 -4.21 -1.02 -5.20
N VAL A 24 -5.28 -0.24 -5.42
CA VAL A 24 -5.52 0.45 -6.70
C VAL A 24 -4.40 1.43 -7.00
N VAL A 25 -3.98 2.24 -6.03
CA VAL A 25 -2.87 3.19 -6.19
C VAL A 25 -1.54 2.45 -6.42
N GLY A 26 -1.30 1.34 -5.73
CA GLY A 26 -0.12 0.49 -5.89
C GLY A 26 -0.05 -0.11 -7.29
N LEU A 27 -1.17 -0.64 -7.78
CA LEU A 27 -1.28 -1.16 -9.14
C LEU A 27 -1.07 -0.07 -10.18
N HIS A 28 -1.68 1.10 -9.98
CA HIS A 28 -1.46 2.28 -10.83
C HIS A 28 0.01 2.68 -10.87
N ALA A 29 0.66 2.78 -9.71
CA ALA A 29 2.07 3.17 -9.59
C ALA A 29 3.00 2.12 -10.21
N LEU A 30 2.67 0.84 -10.11
CA LEU A 30 3.40 -0.26 -10.72
C LEU A 30 3.30 -0.22 -12.26
N LEU A 31 2.08 -0.09 -12.78
CA LEU A 31 1.81 -0.12 -14.23
C LEU A 31 2.29 1.16 -14.94
N LEU A 32 1.88 2.33 -14.44
CA LEU A 32 2.16 3.61 -15.10
C LEU A 32 3.50 4.22 -14.68
N GLY A 33 4.14 3.70 -13.63
CA GLY A 33 5.36 4.27 -13.07
C GLY A 33 5.19 5.70 -12.53
N ARG A 34 3.95 6.15 -12.34
CA ARG A 34 3.59 7.50 -11.90
C ARG A 34 2.58 7.42 -10.78
N MET A 35 2.76 8.27 -9.78
CA MET A 35 1.82 8.36 -8.67
C MET A 35 0.67 9.33 -8.98
N PRO A 36 -0.58 8.98 -8.62
CA PRO A 36 -1.70 9.89 -8.76
C PRO A 36 -1.59 11.03 -7.74
N GLY A 37 -1.70 12.28 -8.23
CA GLY A 37 -1.70 13.48 -7.42
C GLY A 37 -0.32 14.05 -7.07
N LYS A 38 -0.27 15.38 -6.89
CA LYS A 38 0.98 16.12 -6.60
C LYS A 38 1.56 15.81 -5.20
N TRP A 39 0.71 15.43 -4.24
CA TRP A 39 1.14 15.13 -2.87
C TRP A 39 1.87 13.78 -2.78
N LEU A 40 1.27 12.74 -3.35
CA LEU A 40 1.82 11.39 -3.34
C LEU A 40 3.13 11.29 -4.13
N SER A 41 3.21 12.00 -5.26
CA SER A 41 4.44 12.13 -6.06
C SER A 41 5.60 12.81 -5.31
N ARG A 42 5.34 13.66 -4.30
CA ARG A 42 6.40 14.21 -3.43
C ARG A 42 6.87 13.22 -2.37
N LEU A 43 5.97 12.38 -1.88
CA LEU A 43 6.24 11.42 -0.82
C LEU A 43 6.94 10.16 -1.36
N VAL A 44 6.53 9.68 -2.52
CA VAL A 44 7.07 8.47 -3.13
C VAL A 44 7.94 8.84 -4.32
N ARG A 45 9.24 8.67 -4.13
CA ARG A 45 10.24 8.99 -5.13
C ARG A 45 10.37 7.93 -6.22
N GLN A 46 10.04 6.66 -5.92
CA GLN A 46 9.99 5.59 -6.92
C GLN A 46 8.62 4.88 -6.92
N PRO A 47 7.69 5.31 -7.78
CA PRO A 47 6.31 4.80 -7.81
C PRO A 47 6.25 3.29 -8.11
N ARG A 48 7.09 2.79 -9.02
CA ARG A 48 7.12 1.37 -9.39
C ARG A 48 7.53 0.47 -8.23
N LEU A 49 8.60 0.85 -7.53
CA LEU A 49 9.11 0.10 -6.39
C LEU A 49 8.09 0.10 -5.25
N TRP A 50 7.47 1.25 -5.00
CA TRP A 50 6.39 1.37 -4.03
C TRP A 50 5.18 0.49 -4.38
N GLY A 51 4.75 0.49 -5.65
CA GLY A 51 3.67 -0.35 -6.15
C GLY A 51 3.97 -1.85 -6.04
N ALA A 52 5.23 -2.24 -6.27
CA ALA A 52 5.67 -3.63 -6.10
C ALA A 52 5.60 -4.05 -4.61
N GLY A 53 6.04 -3.18 -3.71
CA GLY A 53 5.93 -3.40 -2.26
C GLY A 53 4.47 -3.55 -1.82
N ALA A 54 3.56 -2.71 -2.34
CA ALA A 54 2.13 -2.80 -2.05
C ALA A 54 1.52 -4.14 -2.50
N MET A 55 1.87 -4.64 -3.69
CA MET A 55 1.43 -5.96 -4.15
C MET A 55 2.00 -7.08 -3.28
N LEU A 56 3.25 -6.95 -2.83
CA LEU A 56 3.90 -7.90 -1.93
C LEU A 56 3.19 -7.99 -0.58
N VAL A 57 2.63 -6.89 -0.05
CA VAL A 57 1.79 -6.91 1.16
C VAL A 57 0.54 -7.76 0.95
N VAL A 58 -0.14 -7.61 -0.19
CA VAL A 58 -1.34 -8.39 -0.53
C VAL A 58 -1.01 -9.88 -0.66
N VAL A 59 0.07 -10.20 -1.39
CA VAL A 59 0.54 -11.58 -1.57
C VAL A 59 0.96 -12.20 -0.24
N SER A 60 1.63 -11.43 0.62
CA SER A 60 1.99 -11.85 1.98
C SER A 60 0.76 -12.22 2.82
N GLY A 61 -0.30 -11.40 2.75
CA GLY A 61 -1.55 -11.67 3.43
C GLY A 61 -2.20 -12.97 2.96
N TYR A 62 -2.17 -13.22 1.64
CA TYR A 62 -2.66 -14.47 1.05
C TYR A 62 -1.81 -15.68 1.46
N ALA A 63 -0.48 -15.53 1.46
CA ALA A 63 0.46 -16.57 1.84
C ALA A 63 0.57 -16.79 3.37
N ARG A 64 -0.08 -15.94 4.18
CA ARG A 64 0.03 -15.92 5.66
C ARG A 64 1.48 -15.92 6.18
N SER A 65 2.41 -15.37 5.39
CA SER A 65 3.84 -15.43 5.70
C SER A 65 4.33 -14.10 6.27
N PRO A 66 4.68 -14.04 7.57
CA PRO A 66 5.17 -12.81 8.20
C PRO A 66 6.51 -12.34 7.60
N SER A 67 7.32 -13.27 7.08
CA SER A 67 8.61 -12.99 6.43
C SER A 67 8.41 -12.18 5.14
N LEU A 68 7.44 -12.58 4.31
CA LEU A 68 7.08 -11.84 3.10
C LEU A 68 6.53 -10.45 3.44
N LEU A 69 5.83 -10.33 4.56
CA LEU A 69 5.29 -9.07 5.07
C LEU A 69 6.41 -8.09 5.43
N ALA A 70 7.47 -8.57 6.11
CA ALA A 70 8.65 -7.77 6.42
C ALA A 70 9.37 -7.28 5.16
N VAL A 71 9.53 -8.16 4.16
CA VAL A 71 10.11 -7.78 2.85
C VAL A 71 9.24 -6.75 2.16
N ALA A 72 7.92 -6.93 2.16
CA ALA A 72 6.96 -6.01 1.55
C ALA A 72 7.08 -4.60 2.14
N PHE A 73 7.13 -4.47 3.46
CA PHE A 73 7.34 -3.18 4.12
C PHE A 73 8.69 -2.57 3.78
N GLY A 74 9.75 -3.38 3.71
CA GLY A 74 11.07 -2.92 3.27
C GLY A 74 11.00 -2.30 1.86
N VAL A 75 10.38 -2.99 0.91
CA VAL A 75 10.23 -2.52 -0.46
C VAL A 75 9.38 -1.24 -0.55
N VAL A 76 8.29 -1.14 0.22
CA VAL A 76 7.49 0.10 0.31
C VAL A 76 8.32 1.26 0.85
N ALA A 77 9.09 1.04 1.93
CA ALA A 77 9.96 2.06 2.51
C ALA A 77 11.08 2.48 1.55
N LEU A 78 11.66 1.54 0.81
CA LEU A 78 12.63 1.80 -0.26
C LEU A 78 12.02 2.70 -1.35
N GLY A 79 10.74 2.53 -1.70
CA GLY A 79 10.02 3.40 -2.63
C GLY A 79 9.90 4.87 -2.18
N HIS A 80 9.94 5.11 -0.87
CA HIS A 80 9.97 6.46 -0.30
C HIS A 80 11.40 7.05 -0.24
N VAL A 81 12.39 6.25 0.15
CA VAL A 81 13.77 6.72 0.41
C VAL A 81 14.58 6.84 -0.88
N MET A 82 14.45 5.90 -1.81
CA MET A 82 15.25 5.89 -3.03
C MET A 82 14.86 7.06 -3.92
N LYS A 83 15.81 7.97 -4.14
CA LYS A 83 15.69 9.02 -5.15
C LYS A 83 15.63 8.36 -6.53
N SER A 84 14.61 8.67 -7.33
CA SER A 84 14.56 8.31 -8.74
C SER A 84 15.84 8.80 -9.42
N ARG A 85 16.64 7.88 -9.96
CA ARG A 85 17.82 8.18 -10.80
C ARG A 85 17.45 8.08 -12.28
N TRP A 86 16.35 8.73 -12.63
CA TRP A 86 15.95 9.03 -14.00
C TRP A 86 15.72 10.53 -14.09
#